data_AF-A0A968SXW7-F1
#
_entry.id   AF-A0A968SXW7-F1
#
_cell.length_a   1.000
_cell.length_b   1.000
_cell.length_c   1.000
_cell.angle_alpha   90.00
_cell.angle_beta   90.00
_cell.angle_gamma   90.00
#
_symmetry.space_group_name_H-M   'P 1'
#
loop_
_entity.id
_entity.type
_entity.pdbx_description
1 polymer ?
#
loop_
_entity_poly.entity_id
_entity_poly.type
_entity_poly.pdbx_seq_one_letter_code
_entity_poly.pdbx_strand_id
1 'polypeptide(L)' 'MPNREMIDRVVRNAEQDMRSGRLSRRDFLRLSALLGISTGSAVALAACGAGTT' A
#
# COMPACT_ATOMS: atom_id res chain seq x y z
N MET A 1 1.21 20.50 7.38
CA MET A 1 1.53 19.36 8.27
C MET A 1 2.49 18.43 7.55
N PRO A 2 3.77 18.31 7.99
CA PRO A 2 4.86 17.69 7.22
C PRO A 2 4.82 16.14 7.13
N ASN A 3 4.09 15.44 8.00
CA ASN A 3 4.09 13.96 8.00
C ASN A 3 3.39 13.30 6.80
N ARG A 4 2.50 14.03 6.10
CA ARG A 4 1.65 13.43 5.06
C ARG A 4 2.44 13.04 3.81
N GLU A 5 3.45 13.82 3.44
CA GLU A 5 4.33 13.54 2.29
C GLU A 5 5.17 12.27 2.49
N MET A 6 5.61 12.02 3.72
CA MET A 6 6.36 10.83 4.07
C MET A 6 5.49 9.57 3.98
N ILE A 7 4.25 9.65 4.48
CA ILE A 7 3.27 8.56 4.35
C ILE A 7 3.01 8.25 2.88
N ASP A 8 2.79 9.27 2.04
CA ASP A 8 2.57 9.12 0.60
C ASP A 8 3.74 8.40 -0.10
N ARG A 9 5.00 8.73 0.25
CA ARG A 9 6.17 8.05 -0.32
C ARG A 9 6.28 6.59 0.13
N VAL A 10 6.05 6.31 1.41
CA VAL A 10 6.11 4.95 1.96
C VAL A 10 5.06 4.06 1.29
N VAL A 11 3.85 4.58 1.06
CA VAL A 11 2.78 3.86 0.38
C VAL A 11 3.15 3.55 -1.06
N ARG A 12 3.63 4.54 -1.81
CA ARG A 12 4.03 4.32 -3.21
C ARG A 12 5.13 3.27 -3.34
N ASN A 13 6.12 3.26 -2.43
CA ASN A 13 7.15 2.24 -2.42
C ASN A 13 6.56 0.85 -2.09
N ALA A 14 5.69 0.76 -1.08
CA ALA A 14 5.04 -0.50 -0.71
C ALA A 14 4.11 -1.04 -1.81
N GLU A 15 3.43 -0.16 -2.55
CA GLU A 15 2.64 -0.53 -3.73
C GLU A 15 3.53 -1.07 -4.85
N GLN A 16 4.69 -0.45 -5.07
CA GLN A 16 5.64 -0.88 -6.08
C GLN A 16 6.25 -2.24 -5.72
N ASP A 17 6.64 -2.45 -4.46
CA ASP A 17 7.12 -3.74 -3.97
C ASP A 17 6.03 -4.81 -4.03
N MET A 18 4.76 -4.46 -3.78
CA MET A 18 3.63 -5.37 -3.95
C MET A 18 3.44 -5.77 -5.42
N ARG A 19 3.49 -4.80 -6.34
CA ARG A 19 3.39 -5.06 -7.78
C ARG A 19 4.55 -5.88 -8.33
N SER A 20 5.75 -5.70 -7.79
CA SER A 20 6.93 -6.50 -8.14
C SER A 20 6.95 -7.88 -7.46
N GLY A 21 5.96 -8.22 -6.63
CA GLY A 21 5.89 -9.49 -5.90
C GLY A 21 6.84 -9.62 -4.72
N ARG A 22 7.53 -8.52 -4.35
CA ARG A 22 8.43 -8.45 -3.18
C ARG A 22 7.68 -8.25 -1.86
N LEU A 23 6.43 -7.79 -1.94
CA LEU A 23 5.53 -7.58 -0.81
C LEU A 23 4.22 -8.33 -1.04
N SER A 24 3.77 -9.11 -0.07
CA SER A 24 2.48 -9.79 -0.18
C SER A 24 1.33 -8.81 0.04
N ARG A 25 0.18 -9.03 -0.62
CA ARG A 25 -1.04 -8.20 -0.45
C ARG A 25 -1.46 -8.10 1.03
N ARG A 26 -1.27 -9.17 1.80
CA ARG A 26 -1.56 -9.18 3.25
C ARG A 26 -0.64 -8.25 4.03
N ASP A 27 0.64 -8.22 3.69
CA ASP A 27 1.62 -7.33 4.35
C ASP A 27 1.42 -5.87 3.92
N PHE A 28 1.02 -5.62 2.67
CA PHE A 28 0.60 -4.29 2.22
C PHE A 28 -0.60 -3.77 3.04
N LEU A 29 -1.62 -4.61 3.24
CA LEU A 29 -2.80 -4.25 4.04
C LEU A 29 -2.44 -3.98 5.51
N ARG A 30 -1.51 -4.75 6.09
CA ARG A 30 -1.01 -4.51 7.45
C ARG A 30 -0.24 -3.20 7.56
N LEU A 31 0.66 -2.93 6.61
CA LEU A 31 1.40 -1.66 6.53
C LEU A 31 0.45 -0.47 6.39
N SER A 32 -0.55 -0.59 5.53
CA SER A 32 -1.55 0.46 5.30
C SER A 32 -2.38 0.74 6.55
N ALA A 33 -2.76 -0.30 7.30
CA ALA A 33 -3.47 -0.16 8.56
C ALA A 33 -2.61 0.49 9.65
N LEU A 34 -1.31 0.13 9.74
CA LEU A 34 -0.35 0.74 10.67
C LEU A 34 -0.09 2.22 10.37
N LEU A 35 -0.11 2.60 9.09
CA LEU A 35 0.05 3.98 8.63
C LEU A 35 -1.22 4.82 8.80
N GLY A 36 -2.32 4.23 9.29
CA GLY A 36 -3.60 4.93 9.47
C GLY A 36 -4.26 5.33 8.16
N ILE A 37 -3.88 4.68 7.05
CA ILE A 37 -4.48 4.92 5.75
C ILE A 37 -5.81 4.18 5.73
N SER A 38 -6.86 4.87 5.26
CA SER A 38 -8.19 4.30 5.15
C SER A 38 -8.11 2.95 4.44
N THR A 39 -8.54 1.91 5.14
CA THR A 39 -8.50 0.52 4.68
C THR A 39 -9.19 0.36 3.33
N GLY A 40 -10.18 1.20 3.00
CA GLY A 40 -10.82 1.24 1.69
C GLY A 40 -9.88 1.61 0.54
N SER A 41 -9.02 2.62 0.73
CA SER A 41 -7.99 3.00 -0.25
C SER A 41 -6.94 1.90 -0.40
N ALA A 42 -6.50 1.32 0.73
CA ALA A 42 -5.53 0.23 0.75
C ALA A 42 -6.05 -1.05 0.08
N VAL A 43 -7.33 -1.38 0.28
CA VAL A 43 -7.98 -2.53 -0.38
C VAL A 43 -8.16 -2.26 -1.88
N ALA A 44 -8.54 -1.06 -2.27
CA ALA A 44 -8.64 -0.69 -3.69
C ALA A 44 -7.26 -0.76 -4.39
N LEU A 45 -6.20 -0.28 -3.74
CA LEU A 45 -4.82 -0.34 -4.26
C LEU A 45 -4.28 -1.78 -4.26
N ALA A 46 -4.57 -2.56 -3.21
CA ALA A 46 -4.25 -3.99 -3.18
C ALA A 46 -5.01 -4.78 -4.24
N ALA A 47 -6.25 -4.40 -4.57
CA ALA A 47 -7.08 -5.01 -5.60
C ALA A 47 -6.66 -4.58 -7.02
N CYS A 48 -6.28 -3.31 -7.23
CA CYS A 48 -5.77 -2.82 -8.52
C CYS A 48 -4.30 -3.20 -8.77
N GLY A 49 -3.51 -3.42 -7.73
CA GLY A 49 -2.19 -4.05 -7.80
C GLY A 49 -2.28 -5.57 -7.93
N ALA A 50 -3.44 -6.16 -7.63
CA ALA A 50 -3.73 -7.59 -7.79
C ALA A 50 -4.19 -8.00 -9.19
N GLY A 51 -4.35 -7.04 -10.11
CA GLY A 51 -4.75 -7.31 -11.49
C GLY A 51 -3.55 -7.53 -12.41
N THR A 52 -2.90 -8.69 -12.32
CA THR A 52 -2.24 -9.37 -13.46
C THR A 52 -1.83 -10.78 -13.04
N THR A 53 -2.83 -11.65 -12.92
CA THR A 53 -2.94 -13.03 -13.43
C THR A 53 -4.26 -13.58 -12.93
#